data_AF-A0A7W8NP74-F1
#
_entry.id   AF-A0A7W8NP74-F1
#
_cell.length_a   1.000
_cell.length_b   1.000
_cell.length_c   1.000
_cell.angle_alpha   90.00
_cell.angle_beta   90.00
_cell.angle_gamma   90.00
#
_symmetry.space_group_name_H-M   'P 1'
#
loop_
_entity.id
_entity.type
_entity.pdbx_description
1 polymer ?
#
loop_
_entity_poly.entity_id
_entity_poly.type
_entity_poly.pdbx_seq_one_letter_code
_entity_poly.pdbx_strand_id
1 'polypeptide(L)'
;MSSPARPPLLLVPPSAASEPTDRQRQLYAAAAAQIEAAPEFAALHGAAPSRAEVNVGLPDTQRGYLYLRYDVPGGTPQEFWAHVGRAARLNWRTGQVTVPLDTPPASTAAGRTP
;
A
#
# COMPACT_ATOMS: atom_id res chain seq x y z
N MET A 1 -23.07 -13.02 19.66
CA MET A 1 -22.96 -12.59 18.25
C MET A 1 -21.50 -12.22 18.02
N SER A 2 -20.70 -13.15 17.50
CA SER A 2 -19.27 -12.91 17.26
C SER A 2 -19.12 -12.39 15.83
N SER A 3 -18.73 -11.12 15.66
CA SER A 3 -18.29 -10.59 14.37
C SER A 3 -17.12 -11.45 13.86
N PRO A 4 -17.12 -11.94 12.62
CA PRO A 4 -15.92 -12.57 12.08
C PRO A 4 -14.83 -11.50 12.03
N ALA A 5 -13.73 -11.74 12.74
CA ALA A 5 -12.50 -10.97 12.59
C ALA A 5 -12.13 -11.03 11.10
N ARG A 6 -12.20 -9.86 10.45
CA ARG A 6 -11.86 -9.69 9.04
C ARG A 6 -10.48 -10.31 8.80
N PRO A 7 -10.32 -11.28 7.90
CA PRO A 7 -9.02 -11.89 7.67
C PRO A 7 -8.03 -10.78 7.27
N PRO A 8 -6.80 -10.76 7.83
CA PRO A 8 -5.78 -9.86 7.35
C PRO A 8 -5.55 -10.21 5.87
N LEU A 9 -5.70 -9.23 4.99
CA LEU A 9 -5.37 -9.46 3.59
C LEU A 9 -3.92 -9.87 3.48
N LEU A 10 -3.72 -11.02 2.84
CA LEU A 10 -2.43 -11.41 2.33
C LEU A 10 -2.04 -10.37 1.27
N LEU A 11 -1.05 -9.56 1.59
CA LEU A 11 -0.30 -8.79 0.60
C LEU A 11 0.35 -9.84 -0.32
N VAL A 12 -0.21 -10.03 -1.52
CA VAL A 12 0.26 -11.05 -2.46
C VAL A 12 1.43 -10.44 -3.22
N PRO A 13 2.70 -10.86 -2.99
CA PRO A 13 3.78 -10.45 -3.87
C PRO A 13 3.51 -11.02 -5.29
N PRO A 14 3.83 -10.29 -6.37
CA PRO A 14 3.67 -10.77 -7.75
C PRO A 14 4.63 -11.91 -8.12
N SER A 15 5.40 -12.43 -7.16
CA SER A 15 6.08 -13.72 -7.26
C SER A 15 5.80 -14.51 -6.00
N ALA A 16 5.08 -15.61 -6.16
CA ALA A 16 4.98 -16.66 -5.16
C ALA A 16 6.39 -17.17 -4.81
N ALA A 17 6.98 -16.71 -3.70
CA ALA A 17 8.07 -17.40 -2.97
C ALA A 17 8.60 -16.66 -1.73
N SER A 18 8.39 -15.34 -1.57
CA SER A 18 8.98 -14.58 -0.45
C SER A 18 7.94 -13.80 0.33
N GLU A 19 8.00 -13.86 1.66
CA GLU A 19 7.19 -13.01 2.53
C GLU A 19 7.45 -11.52 2.21
N PRO A 20 6.41 -10.65 2.22
CA PRO A 20 6.62 -9.22 2.01
C PRO A 20 7.58 -8.66 3.06
N THR A 21 8.43 -7.71 2.68
CA THR A 21 9.37 -7.08 3.61
C THR A 21 8.64 -6.18 4.62
N ASP A 22 9.28 -5.86 5.75
CA ASP A 22 8.71 -4.89 6.71
C ASP A 22 8.38 -3.55 6.06
N ARG A 23 9.23 -3.09 5.14
CA ARG A 23 8.99 -1.85 4.40
C ARG A 23 7.75 -1.93 3.51
N GLN A 24 7.53 -3.07 2.84
CA GLN A 24 6.33 -3.29 2.03
C GLN A 24 5.07 -3.37 2.90
N ARG A 25 5.14 -4.02 4.06
CA ARG A 25 4.05 -4.04 5.05
C ARG A 25 3.73 -2.64 5.57
N GLN A 26 4.74 -1.84 5.90
CA GLN A 26 4.58 -0.45 6.33
C GLN A 26 3.93 0.40 5.23
N LEU A 27 4.38 0.25 3.98
CA LEU A 27 3.80 0.97 2.85
C LEU A 27 2.33 0.61 2.65
N TYR A 28 2.01 -0.68 2.70
CA TYR A 28 0.64 -1.16 2.61
C TYR A 28 -0.23 -0.59 3.73
N ALA A 29 0.19 -0.71 4.98
CA ALA A 29 -0.58 -0.24 6.14
C ALA A 29 -0.83 1.28 6.06
N ALA A 30 0.20 2.05 5.72
CA ALA A 30 0.09 3.50 5.64
C ALA A 30 -0.73 3.97 4.41
N ALA A 31 -0.62 3.27 3.26
CA ALA A 31 -1.46 3.55 2.10
C ALA A 31 -2.93 3.23 2.38
N ALA A 32 -3.21 2.07 2.98
CA ALA A 32 -4.56 1.68 3.36
C ALA A 32 -5.18 2.68 4.35
N ALA A 33 -4.43 3.07 5.39
CA ALA A 33 -4.88 4.07 6.35
C ALA A 33 -5.21 5.42 5.69
N GLN A 34 -4.41 5.88 4.72
CA GLN A 34 -4.69 7.12 3.99
C GLN A 34 -5.94 7.01 3.11
N ILE A 35 -6.12 5.88 2.42
CA ILE A 35 -7.30 5.63 1.58
C ILE A 35 -8.56 5.56 2.45
N GLU A 36 -8.53 4.77 3.53
CA GLU A 36 -9.68 4.54 4.40
C GLU A 36 -10.08 5.78 5.22
N ALA A 37 -9.14 6.70 5.46
CA ALA A 37 -9.42 7.99 6.09
C ALA A 37 -10.04 9.03 5.15
N ALA A 38 -10.08 8.78 3.83
CA ALA A 38 -10.61 9.73 2.86
C ALA A 38 -12.15 9.80 2.93
N PRO A 39 -12.76 11.00 2.85
CA PRO A 39 -14.22 11.15 2.86
C PRO A 39 -14.87 10.43 1.67
N GLU A 40 -14.19 10.35 0.53
CA GLU A 40 -14.66 9.60 -0.64
C GLU A 40 -14.75 8.09 -0.37
N PHE A 41 -13.87 7.55 0.47
CA PHE A 41 -13.91 6.14 0.87
C PHE A 41 -15.10 5.84 1.77
N ALA A 42 -15.44 6.74 2.68
CA ALA A 42 -16.62 6.61 3.54
C ALA A 42 -17.92 6.52 2.72
N ALA A 43 -17.98 7.15 1.55
CA ALA A 43 -19.11 7.09 0.62
C ALA A 43 -19.26 5.74 -0.11
N LEU A 44 -18.25 4.86 -0.05
CA LEU A 44 -18.30 3.54 -0.71
C LEU A 44 -19.01 2.45 0.10
N HIS A 45 -19.61 2.80 1.25
CA HIS A 45 -20.50 1.98 2.07
C HIS A 45 -20.21 0.45 2.04
N GLY A 46 -19.18 0.02 2.76
CA GLY A 46 -18.83 -1.40 2.86
C GLY A 46 -17.72 -1.86 1.91
N ALA A 47 -17.00 -0.91 1.30
CA ALA A 47 -15.77 -1.22 0.57
C ALA A 47 -14.83 -2.10 1.42
N ALA A 48 -14.33 -3.16 0.80
CA ALA A 48 -13.44 -4.09 1.44
C ALA A 48 -12.19 -4.29 0.59
N PRO A 49 -10.99 -4.22 1.20
CA PRO A 49 -9.80 -4.48 0.43
C PRO A 49 -9.84 -5.94 -0.04
N SER A 50 -9.45 -6.18 -1.30
CA SER A 50 -9.60 -7.47 -1.97
C SER A 50 -8.35 -7.94 -2.69
N ARG A 51 -7.44 -7.02 -3.05
CA ARG A 51 -6.12 -7.36 -3.59
C ARG A 51 -5.10 -6.32 -3.17
N ALA A 52 -3.89 -6.76 -2.89
CA ALA A 52 -2.73 -5.90 -2.73
C ALA A 52 -1.50 -6.58 -3.33
N GLU A 53 -0.75 -5.88 -4.17
CA GLU A 53 0.35 -6.43 -4.96
C GLU A 53 1.52 -5.46 -5.07
N VAL A 54 2.74 -5.93 -4.76
CA VAL A 54 3.96 -5.10 -4.83
C VAL A 54 4.72 -5.36 -6.12
N ASN A 55 4.78 -4.39 -7.01
CA ASN A 55 5.54 -4.49 -8.25
C ASN A 55 7.06 -4.40 -7.99
N VAL A 56 7.70 -5.53 -7.69
CA VAL A 56 9.12 -5.64 -7.33
C VAL A 56 10.09 -5.21 -8.45
N GLY A 57 9.61 -5.11 -9.69
CA GLY A 57 10.38 -4.55 -10.80
C GLY A 57 10.50 -3.02 -10.77
N LEU A 58 9.80 -2.35 -9.85
CA LEU A 58 9.85 -0.91 -9.66
C LEU A 58 10.54 -0.57 -8.33
N PRO A 59 11.27 0.56 -8.24
CA PRO A 59 11.70 1.09 -6.96
C PRO A 59 10.49 1.53 -6.13
N ASP A 60 10.59 1.47 -4.80
CA ASP A 60 9.51 1.82 -3.89
C ASP A 60 9.04 3.28 -4.00
N THR A 61 9.89 4.14 -4.56
CA THR A 61 9.61 5.56 -4.82
C THR A 61 8.87 5.82 -6.14
N GLN A 62 8.71 4.82 -7.00
CA GLN A 62 8.04 4.98 -8.28
C GLN A 62 6.54 4.67 -8.16
N ARG A 63 5.72 5.52 -8.80
CA ARG A 63 4.26 5.33 -8.87
C ARG A 63 3.92 3.96 -9.41
N GLY A 64 2.98 3.29 -8.77
CA GLY A 64 2.59 1.92 -9.12
C GLY A 64 3.44 0.82 -8.49
N TYR A 65 4.38 1.17 -7.59
CA TYR A 65 5.12 0.19 -6.82
C TYR A 65 4.21 -0.74 -5.99
N LEU A 66 3.17 -0.20 -5.35
CA LEU A 66 2.18 -1.00 -4.64
C LEU A 66 0.81 -0.76 -5.28
N TYR A 67 0.15 -1.82 -5.72
CA TYR A 67 -1.24 -1.81 -6.14
C TYR A 67 -2.14 -2.24 -4.99
N LEU A 68 -3.26 -1.55 -4.79
CA LEU A 68 -4.33 -1.93 -3.88
C LEU A 68 -5.66 -1.89 -4.62
N ARG A 69 -6.54 -2.85 -4.31
CA ARG A 69 -7.92 -2.89 -4.81
C ARG A 69 -8.88 -3.09 -3.65
N TYR A 70 -9.99 -2.37 -3.72
CA TYR A 70 -11.13 -2.51 -2.83
C TYR A 70 -12.35 -2.90 -3.66
N ASP A 71 -13.00 -4.02 -3.32
CA ASP A 71 -14.29 -4.34 -3.88
C ASP A 71 -15.38 -3.56 -3.15
N VAL A 72 -16.28 -2.96 -3.92
CA VAL A 72 -17.39 -2.16 -3.45
C VAL A 72 -18.68 -2.93 -3.69
N PRO A 73 -19.48 -3.26 -2.66
CA PRO A 73 -20.73 -3.99 -2.85
C PRO A 73 -21.68 -3.28 -3.81
N GLY A 74 -22.09 -3.97 -4.88
CA GLY A 74 -22.99 -3.40 -5.89
C GLY A 74 -22.42 -2.24 -6.70
N GLY A 75 -21.11 -1.99 -6.62
CA GLY A 75 -20.43 -0.88 -7.30
C GLY A 75 -19.17 -1.31 -8.05
N THR A 76 -18.55 -0.35 -8.71
CA THR A 76 -17.25 -0.56 -9.37
C THR A 76 -16.14 -0.64 -8.32
N PRO A 77 -15.25 -1.65 -8.40
CA PRO A 77 -14.07 -1.72 -7.53
C PRO A 77 -13.23 -0.44 -7.61
N GLN A 78 -12.64 -0.05 -6.49
CA GLN A 78 -11.72 1.09 -6.42
C GLN A 78 -10.29 0.61 -6.40
N GLU A 79 -9.45 1.23 -7.22
CA GLU A 79 -8.06 0.84 -7.45
C GLU A 79 -7.11 1.97 -7.10
N PHE A 80 -6.01 1.63 -6.44
CA PHE A 80 -5.03 2.58 -5.95
C PHE A 80 -3.61 2.12 -6.23
N TRP A 81 -2.73 3.08 -6.49
CA TRP A 81 -1.31 2.89 -6.75
C TRP A 81 -0.49 3.71 -5.78
N ALA A 82 0.11 3.03 -4.81
CA ALA A 82 0.92 3.61 -3.76
C ALA A 82 2.42 3.53 -4.07
N HIS A 83 3.15 4.53 -3.58
CA HIS A 83 4.60 4.61 -3.61
C HIS A 83 5.11 5.47 -2.45
N VAL A 84 6.38 5.32 -2.12
CA VAL A 84 7.06 6.16 -1.13
C VAL A 84 7.38 7.53 -1.73
N GLY A 85 7.14 8.59 -0.97
CA GLY A 85 7.55 9.94 -1.34
C GLY A 85 7.73 10.83 -0.12
N ARG A 86 7.89 12.13 -0.32
CA ARG A 86 8.25 13.06 0.77
C ARG A 86 7.08 13.47 1.67
N ALA A 87 5.85 13.40 1.17
CA ALA A 87 4.66 13.87 1.88
C ALA A 87 3.46 12.97 1.57
N ALA A 88 2.60 12.76 2.56
CA ALA A 88 1.34 12.04 2.41
C ALA A 88 0.43 12.77 1.43
N ARG A 89 0.01 12.07 0.37
CA ARG A 89 -0.91 12.61 -0.64
C ARG A 89 -1.78 11.49 -1.20
N LEU A 90 -3.09 11.73 -1.26
CA LEU A 90 -4.04 10.88 -1.96
C LEU A 90 -4.68 11.69 -3.08
N ASN A 91 -4.63 11.18 -4.29
CA ASN A 91 -5.42 11.68 -5.41
C ASN A 91 -6.49 10.64 -5.75
N TRP A 92 -7.70 10.86 -5.23
CA TRP A 92 -8.83 9.95 -5.41
C TRP A 92 -9.16 9.69 -6.89
N ARG A 93 -9.18 10.75 -7.70
CA ARG A 93 -9.56 10.68 -9.12
C ARG A 93 -8.63 9.78 -9.94
N THR A 94 -7.36 9.71 -9.58
CA THR A 94 -6.35 8.89 -10.30
C THR A 94 -5.91 7.66 -9.52
N GLY A 95 -6.46 7.42 -8.33
CA GLY A 95 -6.05 6.35 -7.42
C GLY A 95 -4.61 6.48 -6.90
N GLN A 96 -3.93 7.60 -7.08
CA GLN A 96 -2.51 7.71 -6.71
C GLN A 96 -2.35 8.01 -5.21
N VAL A 97 -1.48 7.25 -4.55
CA VAL A 97 -1.15 7.42 -3.13
C VAL A 97 0.36 7.62 -2.98
N THR A 98 0.75 8.67 -2.27
CA THR A 98 2.13 8.90 -1.85
C THR A 98 2.19 8.72 -0.34
N VAL A 99 3.09 7.86 0.12
CA VAL A 99 3.29 7.59 1.54
C VAL A 99 4.66 8.11 1.97
N PRO A 100 4.74 8.96 3.01
CA PRO A 100 6.01 9.31 3.62
C PRO A 100 6.43 8.16 4.52
N LEU A 101 7.33 7.32 4.02
CA LEU A 101 8.08 6.40 4.86
C LEU A 101 9.50 6.94 4.95
N ASP A 102 10.04 7.05 6.16
CA ASP A 102 11.46 7.27 6.33
C ASP A 102 12.22 6.19 5.56
N THR A 103 13.04 6.62 4.61
CA THR A 103 14.08 5.75 4.07
C THR A 103 15.11 5.63 5.19
N PRO A 104 15.35 4.46 5.79
CA PRO A 104 16.51 4.33 6.64
C PRO A 104 17.71 4.80 5.80
N PRO A 105 18.60 5.66 6.35
CA PRO A 105 19.78 6.07 5.61
C PRO A 105 20.46 4.81 5.11
N ALA A 106 20.77 4.76 3.82
CA ALA A 106 21.47 3.63 3.21
C ALA A 106 22.60 3.21 4.14
N SER A 107 22.66 1.93 4.53
CA SER A 107 23.75 1.38 5.35
C SER A 107 25.05 1.93 4.80
N THR A 108 25.61 2.92 5.49
CA THR A 108 26.88 3.50 5.10
C THR A 108 27.84 2.37 5.34
N ALA A 109 28.37 1.80 4.24
CA ALA A 109 29.38 0.77 4.27
C ALA A 109 30.55 1.30 5.13
N ALA A 110 30.51 0.96 6.41
CA ALA A 110 31.64 1.06 7.29
C ALA A 110 32.70 0.10 6.73
N GLY A 111 33.80 0.66 6.23
CA GLY A 111 34.90 -0.16 5.75
C GLY A 111 35.72 0.44 4.61
N ARG A 112 36.05 1.73 4.66
CA ARG A 112 37.30 2.20 4.05
C ARG A 112 38.00 3.16 4.98
N THR A 113 39.04 2.66 5.65
CA THR A 113 40.34 3.32 5.81
C THR A 113 41.25 2.48 6.72
N PRO A 114 42.58 2.65 6.64
CA PRO A 114 43.46 2.86 5.49
C PRO A 114 44.33 1.63 5.18
#